data_AF-A0A5K1B5T3-F1
#
_entry.id   AF-A0A5K1B5T3-F1
#
_cell.length_a   1.000
_cell.length_b   1.000
_cell.length_c   1.000
_cell.angle_alpha   90.00
_cell.angle_beta   90.00
_cell.angle_gamma   90.00
#
_symmetry.space_group_name_H-M   'P 1'
#
loop_
_entity.id
_entity.type
_entity.pdbx_description
1 polymer ?
#
loop_
_entity_poly.entity_id
_entity_poly.type
_entity_poly.pdbx_seq_one_letter_code
_entity_poly.pdbx_strand_id
1 'polypeptide(L)' 'DTIREWVRCNWSVRGSYHNDVKSALEYHKDLTSRGYRLLVY' A
#
# COMPACT_ATOMS: atom_id res chain seq x y z
N ASP A 1 17.83 8.21 25.65
CA ASP A 1 17.24 7.55 24.47
C ASP A 1 16.14 6.59 24.87
N THR A 2 14.88 6.98 24.69
CA THR A 2 13.72 6.11 24.96
C THR A 2 13.16 5.59 23.64
N ILE A 3 13.23 4.27 23.45
CA ILE A 3 12.55 3.60 22.34
C ILE A 3 11.04 3.78 22.57
N ARG A 4 10.33 4.26 21.54
CA ARG A 4 8.87 4.40 21.60
C ARG A 4 8.22 3.02 21.62
N GLU A 5 7.08 2.90 22.32
CA GLU A 5 6.29 1.69 22.35
C GLU A 5 5.86 1.28 20.94
N TRP A 6 5.90 -0.03 20.65
CA TRP A 6 5.44 -0.56 19.37
C TRP A 6 3.91 -0.47 19.30
N VAL A 7 3.40 0.11 18.22
CA VAL A 7 1.97 0.25 17.96
C VAL A 7 1.63 -0.34 16.59
N ARG A 8 0.44 -0.94 16.46
CA ARG A 8 -0.01 -1.58 15.20
C ARG A 8 -0.09 -0.62 14.02
N CYS A 9 -0.64 0.58 14.25
CA CYS A 9 -0.75 1.63 13.24
C CYS A 9 -0.46 2.96 13.90
N ASN A 10 0.43 3.75 13.30
CA ASN A 10 0.63 5.13 13.71
C ASN A 10 -0.42 6.02 13.03
N TRP A 11 -1.45 6.44 13.76
CA TRP A 11 -2.51 7.27 13.18
C TRP A 11 -2.11 8.73 12.97
N SER A 12 -1.01 9.19 13.58
CA SER A 12 -0.56 10.58 13.43
C SER A 12 -0.11 10.91 12.00
N VAL A 13 0.27 9.89 11.21
CA VAL A 13 0.66 10.04 9.81
C VAL A 13 -0.51 10.03 8.83
N ARG A 14 -1.76 9.83 9.30
CA ARG A 14 -2.95 9.74 8.45
C ARG A 14 -3.14 10.99 7.56
N GLY A 15 -2.88 12.18 8.12
CA GLY A 15 -3.02 13.45 7.39
C GLY A 15 -1.88 13.78 6.44
N SER A 16 -0.76 13.03 6.51
CA SER A 16 0.41 13.21 5.65
C SER A 16 0.47 12.22 4.48
N TYR A 17 -0.44 11.25 4.42
CA TYR A 17 -0.53 10.38 3.24
C TYR A 17 -1.17 11.14 2.07
N HIS A 18 -0.59 10.99 0.88
CA HIS A 18 -1.30 11.31 -0.35
C HIS A 18 -2.45 10.32 -0.52
N ASN A 19 -3.67 10.83 -0.53
CA ASN A 19 -4.87 9.99 -0.61
C ASN A 19 -5.03 9.36 -2.00
N ASP A 20 -5.14 8.03 -1.96
CA ASP A 20 -5.59 7.00 -2.91
C ASP A 20 -5.32 7.08 -4.42
N VAL A 21 -4.72 5.99 -4.90
CA VAL A 21 -4.88 5.48 -6.26
C VAL A 21 -6.31 4.92 -6.37
N LYS A 22 -7.16 5.57 -7.18
CA LYS A 22 -8.58 5.20 -7.33
C LYS A 22 -8.82 3.73 -7.73
N SER A 23 -7.87 3.13 -8.44
CA SER A 23 -7.93 1.72 -8.82
C SER A 23 -6.54 1.21 -9.19
N ALA A 24 -6.18 0.03 -8.70
CA ALA A 24 -4.98 -0.68 -9.13
C ALA A 24 -5.22 -1.59 -10.35
N LEU A 25 -6.42 -1.57 -10.94
CA LEU A 25 -6.79 -2.49 -12.02
C LEU A 25 -5.92 -2.35 -13.27
N GLU A 26 -5.65 -1.12 -13.70
CA GLU A 26 -4.79 -0.88 -14.87
C GLU A 26 -3.37 -1.37 -14.63
N TYR A 27 -2.86 -1.15 -13.41
CA TYR A 27 -1.55 -1.63 -13.00
C TYR A 27 -1.47 -3.16 -13.01
N HIS A 28 -2.48 -3.84 -12.49
CA HIS A 28 -2.56 -5.30 -12.54
C HIS A 28 -2.67 -5.85 -13.97
N LYS A 29 -3.37 -5.16 -14.87
CA LYS A 29 -3.43 -5.52 -16.28
C LYS A 29 -2.05 -5.42 -16.95
N ASP A 30 -1.30 -4.36 -16.69
CA ASP A 30 0.07 -4.18 -17.22
C ASP A 30 1.03 -5.27 -16.71
N LEU A 31 0.95 -5.62 -15.44
CA LEU A 31 1.77 -6.71 -14.91
C LEU A 31 1.39 -8.06 -15.55
N THR A 32 0.10 -8.33 -15.73
CA THR A 32 -0.36 -9.59 -16.33
C THR A 32 0.04 -9.68 -17.81
N SER A 33 -0.03 -8.57 -18.57
CA SER A 33 0.36 -8.57 -19.98
C SER A 33 1.85 -8.86 -20.19
N ARG A 34 2.68 -8.55 -19.19
CA ARG A 34 4.11 -8.87 -19.16
C ARG A 34 4.41 -10.30 -18.67
N GLY A 35 3.38 -11.09 -18.37
CA GLY A 35 3.49 -12.47 -17.91
C GLY A 35 3.68 -12.65 -16.41
N TYR A 36 3.55 -11.59 -15.61
CA TYR A 36 3.59 -11.72 -14.15
C TYR A 36 2.30 -12.32 -13.60
N ARG A 37 2.44 -13.15 -12.56
CA ARG A 37 1.31 -13.78 -11.87
C ARG A 37 0.92 -12.98 -10.63
N LEU A 38 -0.38 -12.70 -10.51
CA LEU A 38 -0.97 -12.03 -9.34
C LEU A 38 -1.55 -13.07 -8.37
N LEU A 39 -1.40 -12.80 -7.08
CA LEU A 39 -2.07 -13.52 -6.00
C LEU A 39 -2.95 -12.52 -5.23
N VAL A 40 -4.23 -12.83 -5.15
CA VAL A 40 -5.22 -12.07 -4.37
C VAL A 40 -5.83 -13.05 -3.38
N TYR A 41 -5.84 -12.72 -2.08
CA TYR A 41 -6.31 -13.56 -0.98
C TYR A 41 -7.23 -12.81 -0.02
#